data_AF-A0A813C766-F1
#
_entry.id   AF-A0A813C766-F1
#
_cell.length_a   1.000
_cell.length_b   1.000
_cell.length_c   1.000
_cell.angle_alpha   90.00
_cell.angle_beta   90.00
_cell.angle_gamma   90.00
#
_symmetry.space_group_name_H-M   'P 1'
#
loop_
_entity.id
_entity.type
_entity.pdbx_description
1 polymer ?
#
loop_
_entity_poly.entity_id
_entity_poly.type
_entity_poly.pdbx_seq_one_letter_code
_entity_poly.pdbx_strand_id
1 'polypeptide(L)'
;MSLLVNVLSRHSDLSSIPPRGTRRADMGLWRTRDGKFICTTDMEPRYWAIFCETVGRPDFVALQNDVESRPEIRSALEAIFRERDLDEWLAILGAAGTQFAPVHSIGEALEDPHNKARGMALSYQGAGGRTVRQIGQPVRFGQESPVRWLGRAPGADTEALLEDIGLSKAEIETLRTTGALGEFQLTYSTSYSPTHPYGAADEQWIERIQDQTDGRVAITPFWGGSLITSREGVDELAAGVADIAFIAPIYASSGYDLSRLTPQFFYGYEDAQDVLGVYLDLWEEYPQFAEELDGVKVLGFNAGTPMHLMLREQPFEELADLQGLRIRSAVDYVGALANFGAEGVTMPMAETYPSLQRGVLDGVI
;
A
#
# COMPACT_ATOMS: atom_id res chain seq x y z
N MET A 1 14.37 17.04 -3.67
CA MET A 1 13.72 16.28 -4.78
C MET A 1 13.11 17.21 -5.85
N SER A 2 13.73 18.35 -6.18
CA SER A 2 13.25 19.29 -7.22
C SER A 2 13.99 19.18 -8.57
N LEU A 3 15.03 18.33 -8.65
CA LEU A 3 15.82 18.13 -9.87
C LEU A 3 15.25 17.06 -10.83
N LEU A 4 14.24 16.29 -10.39
CA LEU A 4 13.71 15.15 -11.18
C LEU A 4 12.88 15.60 -12.40
N VAL A 5 12.05 16.64 -12.27
CA VAL A 5 11.15 17.07 -13.37
C VAL A 5 11.92 17.48 -14.63
N ASN A 6 13.03 18.23 -14.47
CA ASN A 6 13.82 18.73 -15.60
C ASN A 6 14.74 17.67 -16.21
N VAL A 7 14.96 16.55 -15.51
CA VAL A 7 15.73 15.40 -15.99
C VAL A 7 14.81 14.41 -16.69
N LEU A 8 13.65 14.10 -16.10
CA LEU A 8 12.58 13.29 -16.69
C LEU A 8 12.04 13.91 -17.99
N SER A 9 11.92 15.24 -18.06
CA SER A 9 11.45 15.92 -19.29
C SER A 9 12.45 15.87 -20.45
N ARG A 10 13.73 15.59 -20.18
CA ARG A 10 14.81 15.57 -21.18
C ARG A 10 15.35 14.17 -21.47
N HIS A 11 15.08 13.23 -20.58
CA HIS A 11 15.47 11.83 -20.67
C HIS A 11 14.29 10.96 -20.29
N SER A 12 13.61 10.40 -21.28
CA SER A 12 12.54 9.41 -21.08
C SER A 12 13.06 8.09 -20.50
N ASP A 13 14.34 7.78 -20.74
CA ASP A 13 15.07 6.66 -20.14
C ASP A 13 16.04 7.16 -19.06
N LEU A 14 15.77 6.80 -17.80
CA LEU A 14 16.57 7.19 -16.65
C LEU A 14 18.01 6.64 -16.69
N SER A 15 18.26 5.52 -17.39
CA SER A 15 19.60 4.96 -17.53
C SER A 15 20.50 5.77 -18.46
N SER A 16 19.90 6.58 -19.33
CA SER A 16 20.60 7.49 -20.24
C SER A 16 20.98 8.83 -19.60
N ILE A 17 20.63 9.04 -18.33
CA ILE A 17 20.95 10.28 -17.62
C ILE A 17 22.46 10.36 -17.48
N PRO A 18 23.10 11.38 -18.08
CA PRO A 18 24.54 11.48 -17.99
C PRO A 18 24.92 11.78 -16.52
N PRO A 19 26.06 11.27 -16.03
CA PRO A 19 26.44 11.38 -14.62
C PRO A 19 26.43 12.85 -14.17
N ARG A 20 26.10 13.09 -12.89
CA ARG A 20 26.02 14.45 -12.31
C ARG A 20 27.23 15.28 -12.77
N GLY A 21 26.97 16.49 -13.28
CA GLY A 21 27.96 17.48 -13.72
C GLY A 21 28.43 17.41 -15.19
N THR A 22 27.83 16.58 -16.04
CA THR A 22 28.13 16.50 -17.50
C THR A 22 27.52 17.66 -18.33
N ARG A 23 26.99 18.68 -17.65
CA ARG A 23 26.40 19.87 -18.28
C ARG A 23 27.50 20.91 -18.55
N ARG A 24 27.14 22.03 -19.20
CA ARG A 24 28.09 23.07 -19.64
C ARG A 24 29.12 23.43 -18.56
N ALA A 25 30.36 23.71 -18.97
CA ALA A 25 31.47 23.99 -18.05
C ALA A 25 31.24 25.24 -17.17
N ASP A 26 30.38 26.15 -17.61
CA ASP A 26 29.98 27.37 -16.91
C ASP A 26 28.82 27.18 -15.92
N MET A 27 28.37 25.95 -15.69
CA MET A 27 27.47 25.62 -14.59
C MET A 27 27.87 24.31 -13.93
N GLY A 28 28.00 24.29 -12.61
CA GLY A 28 28.42 23.08 -11.93
C GLY A 28 28.04 22.99 -10.46
N LEU A 29 28.18 21.77 -9.94
CA LEU A 29 28.06 21.44 -8.54
C LEU A 29 29.40 20.88 -8.09
N TRP A 30 30.05 21.57 -7.17
CA TRP A 30 31.43 21.29 -6.78
C TRP A 30 31.49 20.92 -5.32
N ARG A 31 32.20 19.83 -5.01
CA ARG A 31 32.43 19.41 -3.63
C ARG A 31 33.62 20.16 -3.06
N THR A 32 33.44 20.79 -1.92
CA THR A 32 34.46 21.54 -1.19
C THR A 32 35.29 20.62 -0.29
N ARG A 33 36.38 21.15 0.29
CA ARG A 33 37.29 20.39 1.16
C ARG A 33 36.57 19.79 2.38
N ASP A 34 35.69 20.56 3.02
CA ASP A 34 34.83 20.15 4.13
C ASP A 34 33.68 19.20 3.72
N GLY A 35 33.64 18.79 2.44
CA GLY A 35 32.70 17.81 1.93
C GLY A 35 31.30 18.35 1.61
N LYS A 36 31.07 19.66 1.81
CA LYS A 36 29.85 20.37 1.39
C LYS A 36 29.89 20.63 -0.12
N PHE A 37 28.82 21.23 -0.65
CA PHE A 37 28.70 21.51 -2.08
C PHE A 37 28.34 22.97 -2.35
N ILE A 38 28.89 23.51 -3.43
CA ILE A 38 28.58 24.82 -3.99
C ILE A 38 28.11 24.67 -5.44
N CYS A 39 27.08 25.44 -5.80
CA CYS A 39 26.57 25.55 -7.16
C CYS A 39 27.12 26.83 -7.80
N THR A 40 27.59 26.76 -9.05
CA THR A 40 27.97 27.93 -9.85
C THR A 40 27.16 27.96 -11.15
N THR A 41 26.83 29.15 -11.65
CA THR A 41 26.03 29.33 -12.87
C THR A 41 26.46 30.55 -13.67
N ASP A 42 27.73 30.61 -14.05
CA ASP A 42 28.38 31.75 -14.73
C ASP A 42 28.16 31.73 -16.26
N MET A 43 26.91 31.62 -16.70
CA MET A 43 26.58 31.34 -18.10
C MET A 43 26.87 32.50 -19.07
N GLU A 44 26.76 33.75 -18.62
CA GLU A 44 27.05 34.89 -19.49
C GLU A 44 28.59 35.07 -19.61
N PRO A 45 29.14 35.34 -20.82
CA PRO A 45 30.58 35.40 -21.05
C PRO A 45 31.35 36.32 -20.08
N ARG A 46 30.72 37.41 -19.63
CA ARG A 46 31.31 38.32 -18.65
C ARG A 46 31.52 37.64 -17.29
N TYR A 47 30.53 36.92 -16.78
CA TYR A 47 30.64 36.25 -15.48
C TYR A 47 31.54 35.04 -15.57
N TRP A 48 31.51 34.29 -16.69
CA TRP A 48 32.48 33.22 -16.94
C TRP A 48 33.92 33.73 -16.90
N ALA A 49 34.21 34.87 -17.53
CA ALA A 49 35.55 35.45 -17.52
C ALA A 49 36.03 35.77 -16.09
N ILE A 50 35.18 36.46 -15.31
CA ILE A 50 35.47 36.81 -13.91
C ILE A 50 35.66 35.53 -13.08
N PHE A 51 34.81 34.53 -13.27
CA PHE A 51 34.90 33.24 -12.60
C PHE A 51 36.23 32.53 -12.90
N CYS A 52 36.59 32.39 -14.17
CA CYS A 52 37.84 31.79 -14.62
C CYS A 52 39.07 32.48 -14.03
N GLU A 53 39.10 33.82 -14.03
CA GLU A 53 40.16 34.58 -13.38
C GLU A 53 40.22 34.32 -11.87
N THR A 54 39.06 34.30 -11.21
CA THR A 54 38.94 34.11 -9.75
C THR A 54 39.41 32.73 -9.31
N VAL A 55 39.12 31.68 -10.09
CA VAL A 55 39.57 30.31 -9.81
C VAL A 55 40.98 30.02 -10.32
N GLY A 56 41.68 31.03 -10.88
CA GLY A 56 43.07 30.91 -11.33
C GLY A 56 43.24 30.18 -12.67
N ARG A 57 42.20 30.12 -13.50
CA ARG A 57 42.19 29.48 -14.82
C ARG A 57 41.71 30.43 -15.93
N PRO A 58 42.41 31.54 -16.18
CA PRO A 58 42.04 32.49 -17.25
C PRO A 58 42.08 31.84 -18.65
N ASP A 59 42.80 30.73 -18.82
CA ASP A 59 42.82 29.93 -20.04
C ASP A 59 41.45 29.31 -20.38
N PHE A 60 40.58 29.10 -19.39
CA PHE A 60 39.23 28.58 -19.60
C PHE A 60 38.25 29.58 -20.23
N VAL A 61 38.58 30.88 -20.25
CA VAL A 61 37.70 31.93 -20.78
C VAL A 61 37.34 31.67 -22.25
N ALA A 62 38.32 31.31 -23.07
CA ALA A 62 38.11 31.02 -24.50
C ALA A 62 37.35 29.72 -24.76
N LEU A 63 37.28 28.82 -23.77
CA LEU A 63 36.75 27.46 -23.90
C LEU A 63 35.29 27.33 -23.42
N GLN A 64 34.63 28.43 -23.04
CA GLN A 64 33.29 28.42 -22.44
C GLN A 64 32.27 27.56 -23.21
N ASN A 65 32.28 27.67 -24.54
CA ASN A 65 31.35 26.98 -25.42
C ASN A 65 31.95 25.78 -26.14
N ASP A 66 33.22 25.48 -25.90
CA ASP A 66 33.88 24.30 -26.45
C ASP A 66 33.35 23.05 -25.74
N VAL A 67 32.77 22.14 -26.52
CA VAL A 67 32.17 20.90 -26.01
C VAL A 67 33.27 19.88 -25.66
N GLU A 68 34.35 19.84 -26.44
CA GLU A 68 35.41 18.84 -26.32
C GLU A 68 36.24 19.07 -25.06
N SER A 69 36.48 20.33 -24.69
CA SER A 69 37.22 20.71 -23.49
C SER A 69 36.45 20.54 -22.17
N ARG A 70 35.12 20.32 -22.19
CA ARG A 70 34.30 20.28 -20.97
C ARG A 70 34.77 19.25 -19.91
N PRO A 71 35.15 18.01 -20.28
CA PRO A 71 35.62 17.04 -19.29
C PRO A 71 36.89 17.51 -18.56
N GLU A 72 37.82 18.14 -19.29
CA GLU A 72 39.05 18.68 -18.72
C GLU A 72 38.77 19.85 -17.78
N ILE A 73 37.99 20.84 -18.24
CA ILE A 73 37.61 22.02 -17.45
C ILE A 73 36.96 21.57 -16.15
N ARG A 74 36.03 20.62 -16.24
CA ARG A 74 35.33 20.09 -15.09
C ARG A 74 36.27 19.41 -14.10
N SER A 75 37.15 18.52 -14.57
CA SER A 75 38.10 17.82 -13.71
C SER A 75 39.00 18.80 -12.95
N ALA A 76 39.46 19.85 -13.63
CA ALA A 76 40.23 20.91 -13.01
C ALA A 76 39.43 21.69 -11.95
N LEU A 77 38.19 22.09 -12.26
CA LEU A 77 37.32 22.79 -11.30
C LEU A 77 37.00 21.90 -10.09
N GLU A 78 36.75 20.59 -10.27
CA GLU A 78 36.56 19.65 -9.16
C GLU A 78 37.78 19.57 -8.24
N ALA A 79 38.99 19.63 -8.78
CA ALA A 79 40.22 19.68 -8.00
C ALA A 79 40.36 21.02 -7.25
N ILE A 80 40.15 22.14 -7.95
CA ILE A 80 40.25 23.50 -7.37
C ILE A 80 39.29 23.64 -6.19
N PHE A 81 38.00 23.30 -6.37
CA PHE A 81 37.02 23.48 -5.31
C PHE A 81 37.32 22.65 -4.05
N ARG A 82 38.07 21.55 -4.16
CA ARG A 82 38.52 20.74 -3.01
C ARG A 82 39.66 21.35 -2.21
N GLU A 83 40.24 22.46 -2.64
CA GLU A 83 41.35 23.11 -1.92
C GLU A 83 40.90 23.89 -0.69
N ARG A 84 39.64 24.36 -0.66
CA ARG A 84 39.10 25.25 0.37
C ARG A 84 37.73 24.79 0.85
N ASP A 85 37.36 25.22 2.06
CA ASP A 85 36.04 24.94 2.63
C ASP A 85 34.97 25.82 1.99
N LEU A 86 33.70 25.48 2.18
CA LEU A 86 32.58 26.21 1.57
C LEU A 86 32.61 27.71 1.91
N ASP A 87 32.79 28.08 3.16
CA ASP A 87 32.73 29.48 3.60
C ASP A 87 33.85 30.33 2.98
N GLU A 88 35.02 29.74 2.74
CA GLU A 88 36.13 30.39 2.04
C GLU A 88 35.77 30.66 0.57
N TRP A 89 35.17 29.68 -0.10
CA TRP A 89 34.70 29.85 -1.48
C TRP A 89 33.57 30.87 -1.61
N LEU A 90 32.61 30.87 -0.68
CA LEU A 90 31.53 31.85 -0.66
C LEU A 90 32.08 33.28 -0.53
N ALA A 91 33.12 33.49 0.29
CA ALA A 91 33.78 34.78 0.43
C ALA A 91 34.55 35.20 -0.84
N ILE A 92 35.33 34.28 -1.43
CA ILE A 92 36.13 34.53 -2.64
C ILE A 92 35.23 34.90 -3.83
N LEU A 93 34.25 34.03 -4.12
CA LEU A 93 33.34 34.22 -5.24
C LEU A 93 32.41 35.42 -5.02
N GLY A 94 32.01 35.66 -3.76
CA GLY A 94 31.21 36.82 -3.37
C GLY A 94 31.93 38.14 -3.60
N ALA A 95 33.22 38.22 -3.24
CA ALA A 95 34.05 39.40 -3.48
C ALA A 95 34.29 39.65 -4.98
N ALA A 96 34.37 38.58 -5.78
CA ALA A 96 34.54 38.67 -7.23
C ALA A 96 33.24 39.03 -7.98
N GLY A 97 32.08 38.86 -7.35
CA GLY A 97 30.78 39.14 -7.98
C GLY A 97 30.36 38.11 -9.04
N THR A 98 30.75 36.84 -8.86
CA THR A 98 30.34 35.72 -9.71
C THR A 98 28.98 35.15 -9.28
N GLN A 99 28.44 34.19 -10.05
CA GLN A 99 27.12 33.60 -9.81
C GLN A 99 27.23 32.25 -9.11
N PHE A 100 26.97 32.22 -7.81
CA PHE A 100 27.06 30.99 -7.00
C PHE A 100 26.03 30.93 -5.87
N ALA A 101 25.81 29.73 -5.34
CA ALA A 101 25.03 29.50 -4.13
C ALA A 101 25.51 28.24 -3.39
N PRO A 102 25.47 28.21 -2.05
CA PRO A 102 25.69 26.98 -1.29
C PRO A 102 24.57 25.97 -1.54
N VAL A 103 24.88 24.68 -1.48
CA VAL A 103 23.89 23.60 -1.54
C VAL A 103 23.50 23.22 -0.12
N HIS A 104 22.34 23.69 0.31
CA HIS A 104 21.79 23.37 1.63
C HIS A 104 21.13 21.98 1.68
N SER A 105 21.21 21.36 2.85
CA SER A 105 20.30 20.27 3.24
C SER A 105 18.85 20.78 3.33
N ILE A 106 17.88 19.87 3.39
CA ILE A 106 16.47 20.25 3.55
C ILE A 106 16.26 21.07 4.83
N GLY A 107 16.88 20.66 5.94
CA GLY A 107 16.79 21.37 7.22
C GLY A 107 17.33 22.80 7.12
N GLU A 108 18.53 22.97 6.59
CA GLU A 108 19.16 24.29 6.40
C GLU A 108 18.35 25.16 5.45
N ALA A 109 17.86 24.61 4.34
CA ALA A 109 17.04 25.35 3.38
C ALA A 109 15.74 25.86 4.02
N LEU A 110 15.10 25.07 4.89
CA LEU A 110 13.90 25.51 5.61
C LEU A 110 14.18 26.60 6.65
N GLU A 111 15.42 26.70 7.12
CA GLU A 111 15.85 27.72 8.08
C GLU A 111 16.48 28.96 7.43
N ASP A 112 16.71 28.93 6.11
CA ASP A 112 17.33 30.00 5.34
C ASP A 112 16.57 31.34 5.49
N PRO A 113 17.29 32.47 5.71
CA PRO A 113 16.67 33.78 5.90
C PRO A 113 15.75 34.21 4.75
N HIS A 114 16.09 33.90 3.50
CA HIS A 114 15.27 34.20 2.33
C HIS A 114 13.98 33.39 2.35
N ASN A 115 14.05 32.10 2.69
CA ASN A 115 12.88 31.24 2.77
C ASN A 115 11.95 31.63 3.93
N LYS A 116 12.50 32.05 5.07
CA LYS A 116 11.74 32.61 6.20
C LYS A 116 11.04 33.92 5.83
N ALA A 117 11.77 34.85 5.22
CA ALA A 117 11.20 36.13 4.76
C ALA A 117 10.07 35.92 3.73
N ARG A 118 10.15 34.83 2.95
CA ARG A 118 9.13 34.42 1.99
C ARG A 118 8.06 33.50 2.57
N GLY A 119 8.01 33.27 3.88
CA GLY A 119 6.99 32.41 4.50
C GLY A 119 6.94 31.01 3.90
N MET A 120 8.09 30.48 3.46
CA MET A 120 8.16 29.18 2.78
C MET A 120 8.23 28.01 3.75
N ALA A 121 8.53 28.24 5.02
CA ALA A 121 8.46 27.23 6.07
C ALA A 121 7.35 27.62 7.05
N LEU A 122 6.20 26.94 6.96
CA LEU A 122 5.02 27.21 7.76
C LEU A 122 4.79 26.08 8.76
N SER A 123 4.38 26.43 9.97
CA SER A 123 3.98 25.48 11.01
C SER A 123 2.53 25.70 11.39
N TYR A 124 1.76 24.62 11.42
CA TYR A 124 0.35 24.64 11.77
C TYR A 124 0.03 23.56 12.80
N GLN A 125 -0.99 23.78 13.62
CA GLN A 125 -1.51 22.74 14.52
C GLN A 125 -2.47 21.83 13.76
N GLY A 126 -2.08 20.56 13.61
CA GLY A 126 -2.90 19.50 13.04
C GLY A 126 -3.77 18.81 14.09
N ALA A 127 -4.54 17.82 13.63
CA ALA A 127 -5.38 17.00 14.50
C ALA A 127 -4.56 16.29 15.61
N GLY A 128 -5.18 16.09 16.77
CA GLY A 128 -4.55 15.39 17.91
C GLY A 128 -3.38 16.14 18.56
N GLY A 129 -3.28 17.46 18.36
CA GLY A 129 -2.22 18.29 18.94
C GLY A 129 -0.85 18.18 18.24
N ARG A 130 -0.77 17.47 17.11
CA ARG A 130 0.47 17.36 16.33
C ARG A 130 0.72 18.64 15.54
N THR A 131 1.88 19.27 15.73
CA THR A 131 2.33 20.35 14.84
C THR A 131 2.84 19.78 13.51
N VAL A 132 2.34 20.28 12.39
CA VAL A 132 2.74 19.91 11.03
C VAL A 132 3.52 21.06 10.41
N ARG A 133 4.73 20.76 9.91
CA ARG A 133 5.55 21.69 9.15
C ARG A 133 5.37 21.43 7.65
N GLN A 134 5.08 22.46 6.88
CA GLN A 134 4.86 22.35 5.44
C GLN A 134 5.48 23.51 4.66
N ILE A 135 5.62 23.32 3.35
CA ILE A 135 6.15 24.34 2.44
C ILE A 135 5.04 25.34 2.11
N GLY A 136 5.34 26.63 2.21
CA GLY A 136 4.43 27.71 1.82
C GLY A 136 4.18 27.79 0.32
N GLN A 137 3.18 28.55 -0.11
CA GLN A 137 2.85 28.72 -1.53
C GLN A 137 3.97 29.51 -2.27
N PRO A 138 4.72 28.90 -3.21
CA PRO A 138 5.79 29.61 -3.94
C PRO A 138 5.26 30.66 -4.92
N VAL A 139 4.01 30.54 -5.39
CA VAL A 139 3.40 31.43 -6.39
C VAL A 139 2.33 32.31 -5.74
N ARG A 140 2.54 33.63 -5.74
CA ARG A 140 1.62 34.59 -5.10
C ARG A 140 0.93 35.46 -6.15
N PHE A 141 -0.39 35.42 -6.16
CA PHE A 141 -1.23 36.35 -6.92
C PHE A 141 -1.98 37.23 -5.91
N GLY A 142 -1.51 38.46 -5.68
CA GLY A 142 -2.04 39.36 -4.65
C GLY A 142 -1.28 39.28 -3.31
N GLN A 143 -1.82 39.91 -2.26
CA GLN A 143 -1.11 40.06 -0.98
C GLN A 143 -1.11 38.80 -0.11
N GLU A 144 -2.13 37.94 -0.19
CA GLU A 144 -2.22 36.75 0.67
C GLU A 144 -2.68 35.48 -0.08
N SER A 145 -2.10 34.35 0.28
CA SER A 145 -2.52 33.01 -0.16
C SER A 145 -2.38 32.04 1.00
N PRO A 146 -3.24 32.14 2.03
CA PRO A 146 -3.11 31.34 3.24
C PRO A 146 -3.42 29.87 2.95
N VAL A 147 -2.76 28.96 3.67
CA VAL A 147 -3.17 27.55 3.67
C VAL A 147 -4.50 27.45 4.41
N ARG A 148 -5.57 27.20 3.68
CA ARG A 148 -6.93 27.17 4.23
C ARG A 148 -7.18 25.92 5.08
N TRP A 149 -6.69 24.77 4.61
CA TRP A 149 -6.93 23.48 5.25
C TRP A 149 -5.63 22.71 5.37
N LEU A 150 -5.44 22.09 6.54
CA LEU A 150 -4.53 20.95 6.65
C LEU A 150 -5.24 19.70 6.12
N GLY A 151 -4.50 18.65 5.80
CA GLY A 151 -5.11 17.36 5.47
C GLY A 151 -6.12 16.97 6.55
N ARG A 152 -7.38 16.77 6.14
CA ARG A 152 -8.50 16.34 6.99
C ARG A 152 -8.69 14.82 6.85
N ALA A 153 -9.36 14.21 7.82
CA ALA A 153 -9.76 12.81 7.69
C ALA A 153 -10.74 12.65 6.51
N PRO A 154 -10.76 11.49 5.82
CA PRO A 154 -11.85 11.14 4.92
C PRO A 154 -13.21 11.41 5.57
N GLY A 155 -14.19 11.84 4.79
CA GLY A 155 -15.54 12.13 5.30
C GLY A 155 -15.69 13.40 6.16
N ALA A 156 -14.60 14.07 6.58
CA ALA A 156 -14.67 15.27 7.43
C ALA A 156 -15.40 16.46 6.79
N ASP A 157 -15.50 16.49 5.47
CA ASP A 157 -16.16 17.54 4.69
C ASP A 157 -17.54 17.11 4.17
N THR A 158 -17.96 15.86 4.39
CA THR A 158 -19.19 15.29 3.79
C THR A 158 -20.43 16.12 4.12
N GLU A 159 -20.69 16.40 5.40
CA GLU A 159 -21.89 17.16 5.80
C GLU A 159 -21.88 18.58 5.21
N ALA A 160 -20.75 19.29 5.31
CA ALA A 160 -20.62 20.65 4.80
C ALA A 160 -20.81 20.72 3.27
N LEU A 161 -20.31 19.73 2.52
CA LEU A 161 -20.50 19.65 1.07
C LEU A 161 -21.94 19.30 0.70
N LEU A 162 -22.60 18.41 1.44
CA LEU A 162 -24.00 18.06 1.21
C LEU A 162 -24.93 19.24 1.50
N GLU A 163 -24.65 20.02 2.55
CA GLU A 163 -25.34 21.28 2.82
C GLU A 163 -25.10 22.30 1.70
N ASP A 164 -23.86 22.44 1.19
CA ASP A 164 -23.52 23.38 0.11
C ASP A 164 -24.24 23.06 -1.21
N ILE A 165 -24.47 21.77 -1.51
CA ILE A 165 -25.26 21.37 -2.68
C ILE A 165 -26.78 21.36 -2.44
N GLY A 166 -27.23 21.77 -1.24
CA GLY A 166 -28.63 22.05 -0.93
C GLY A 166 -29.43 20.93 -0.27
N LEU A 167 -28.78 19.87 0.26
CA LEU A 167 -29.49 18.87 1.06
C LEU A 167 -29.85 19.43 2.43
N SER A 168 -31.06 19.14 2.87
CA SER A 168 -31.50 19.42 4.23
C SER A 168 -30.86 18.46 5.23
N LYS A 169 -30.81 18.88 6.51
CA LYS A 169 -30.32 18.03 7.60
C LYS A 169 -31.06 16.68 7.71
N ALA A 170 -32.34 16.65 7.37
CA ALA A 170 -33.13 15.42 7.39
C ALA A 170 -32.73 14.45 6.27
N GLU A 171 -32.40 14.97 5.08
CA GLU A 171 -31.90 14.15 3.97
C GLU A 171 -30.49 13.63 4.25
N ILE A 172 -29.62 14.46 4.82
CA ILE A 172 -28.26 14.04 5.23
C ILE A 172 -28.33 12.94 6.28
N GLU A 173 -29.21 13.07 7.28
CA GLU A 173 -29.41 12.04 8.30
C GLU A 173 -29.99 10.74 7.70
N THR A 174 -30.89 10.85 6.73
CA THR A 174 -31.37 9.68 5.97
C THR A 174 -30.22 8.98 5.24
N LEU A 175 -29.33 9.73 4.57
CA LEU A 175 -28.18 9.16 3.87
C LEU A 175 -27.17 8.53 4.84
N ARG A 176 -27.03 9.07 6.06
CA ARG A 176 -26.19 8.50 7.12
C ARG A 176 -26.76 7.18 7.64
N THR A 177 -28.03 7.17 8.03
CA THR A 177 -28.72 5.98 8.56
C THR A 177 -28.86 4.86 7.52
N THR A 178 -28.95 5.19 6.24
CA THR A 178 -28.97 4.22 5.14
C THR A 178 -27.57 3.77 4.69
N GLY A 179 -26.50 4.26 5.32
CA GLY A 179 -25.12 3.88 5.03
C GLY A 179 -24.50 4.55 3.80
N ALA A 180 -25.26 5.38 3.07
CA ALA A 180 -24.79 6.07 1.86
C ALA A 180 -23.67 7.11 2.12
N LEU A 181 -23.53 7.58 3.36
CA LEU A 181 -22.47 8.51 3.78
C LEU A 181 -21.34 7.86 4.59
N GLY A 182 -21.26 6.52 4.65
CA GLY A 182 -20.17 5.85 5.35
C GLY A 182 -18.81 6.35 4.85
N GLU A 183 -17.99 6.82 5.79
CA GLU A 183 -16.61 7.27 5.57
C GLU A 183 -15.78 6.18 4.88
N PHE A 184 -16.09 4.92 5.20
CA PHE A 184 -15.53 3.73 4.57
C PHE A 184 -16.67 2.91 3.96
N GLN A 185 -16.69 2.82 2.64
CA GLN A 185 -17.56 1.94 1.88
C GLN A 185 -16.75 0.71 1.50
N LEU A 186 -16.98 -0.39 2.19
CA LEU A 186 -16.24 -1.64 1.99
C LEU A 186 -17.13 -2.68 1.33
N THR A 187 -16.56 -3.46 0.44
CA THR A 187 -17.20 -4.63 -0.16
C THR A 187 -16.82 -5.88 0.62
N TYR A 188 -17.80 -6.73 0.92
CA TYR A 188 -17.61 -8.01 1.60
C TYR A 188 -17.97 -9.16 0.67
N SER A 189 -17.08 -10.14 0.47
CA SER A 189 -17.37 -11.32 -0.35
C SER A 189 -17.45 -12.59 0.48
N THR A 190 -18.41 -13.45 0.20
CA THR A 190 -18.52 -14.78 0.82
C THR A 190 -19.16 -15.77 -0.13
N SER A 191 -18.75 -17.04 -0.04
CA SER A 191 -19.39 -18.14 -0.79
C SER A 191 -20.74 -18.57 -0.21
N TYR A 192 -21.08 -18.11 0.99
CA TYR A 192 -22.31 -18.51 1.68
C TYR A 192 -23.49 -17.61 1.34
N SER A 193 -24.70 -18.13 1.49
CA SER A 193 -25.93 -17.35 1.42
C SER A 193 -26.26 -16.73 2.79
N PRO A 194 -27.07 -15.66 2.83
CA PRO A 194 -27.60 -15.10 4.09
C PRO A 194 -28.27 -16.13 5.00
N THR A 195 -28.91 -17.14 4.41
CA THR A 195 -29.62 -18.20 5.13
C THR A 195 -28.71 -19.30 5.69
N HIS A 196 -27.44 -19.34 5.29
CA HIS A 196 -26.45 -20.25 5.85
C HIS A 196 -26.02 -19.73 7.24
N PRO A 197 -25.74 -20.59 8.24
CA PRO A 197 -25.31 -20.13 9.57
C PRO A 197 -24.15 -19.13 9.55
N TYR A 198 -23.13 -19.34 8.72
CA TYR A 198 -22.05 -18.37 8.53
C TYR A 198 -22.53 -17.05 7.91
N GLY A 199 -23.39 -17.09 6.87
CA GLY A 199 -23.90 -15.86 6.28
C GLY A 199 -24.77 -15.05 7.24
N ALA A 200 -25.59 -15.71 8.06
CA ALA A 200 -26.39 -15.07 9.08
C ALA A 200 -25.52 -14.44 10.20
N ALA A 201 -24.38 -15.05 10.53
CA ALA A 201 -23.41 -14.49 11.46
C ALA A 201 -22.69 -13.28 10.85
N ASP A 202 -22.35 -13.35 9.56
CA ASP A 202 -21.72 -12.27 8.81
C ASP A 202 -22.65 -11.04 8.71
N GLU A 203 -23.96 -11.24 8.48
CA GLU A 203 -24.94 -10.15 8.50
C GLU A 203 -24.98 -9.43 9.86
N GLN A 204 -25.05 -10.19 10.95
CA GLN A 204 -25.02 -9.63 12.30
C GLN A 204 -23.70 -8.90 12.59
N TRP A 205 -22.58 -9.41 12.07
CA TRP A 205 -21.28 -8.76 12.20
C TRP A 205 -21.24 -7.44 11.43
N ILE A 206 -21.72 -7.41 10.19
CA ILE A 206 -21.81 -6.21 9.35
C ILE A 206 -22.70 -5.15 10.03
N GLU A 207 -23.89 -5.51 10.48
CA GLU A 207 -24.81 -4.61 11.18
C GLU A 207 -24.17 -4.04 12.45
N ARG A 208 -23.48 -4.88 13.23
CA ARG A 208 -22.78 -4.45 14.43
C ARG A 208 -21.63 -3.50 14.14
N ILE A 209 -20.89 -3.69 13.05
CA ILE A 209 -19.83 -2.74 12.64
C ILE A 209 -20.45 -1.39 12.27
N GLN A 210 -21.56 -1.40 11.53
CA GLN A 210 -22.25 -0.16 11.17
C GLN A 210 -22.76 0.58 12.41
N ASP A 211 -23.36 -0.12 13.37
CA ASP A 211 -23.84 0.46 14.64
C ASP A 211 -22.68 0.99 15.50
N GLN A 212 -21.65 0.17 15.73
CA GLN A 212 -20.49 0.54 16.57
C GLN A 212 -19.64 1.68 15.99
N THR A 213 -19.79 1.96 14.70
CA THR A 213 -19.07 3.04 14.03
C THR A 213 -19.94 4.26 13.76
N ASP A 214 -21.17 4.32 14.30
CA ASP A 214 -22.15 5.37 14.06
C ASP A 214 -22.36 5.61 12.54
N GLY A 215 -22.38 4.52 11.76
CA GLY A 215 -22.52 4.54 10.31
C GLY A 215 -21.28 4.97 9.54
N ARG A 216 -20.12 5.20 10.19
CA ARG A 216 -18.87 5.56 9.50
C ARG A 216 -18.33 4.43 8.63
N VAL A 217 -18.55 3.17 8.99
CA VAL A 217 -18.19 2.02 8.16
C VAL A 217 -19.47 1.38 7.64
N ALA A 218 -19.62 1.40 6.32
CA ALA A 218 -20.69 0.71 5.61
C ALA A 218 -20.08 -0.46 4.85
N ILE A 219 -20.58 -1.67 5.08
CA ILE A 219 -20.11 -2.88 4.41
C ILE A 219 -21.23 -3.40 3.51
N THR A 220 -20.96 -3.50 2.21
CA THR A 220 -21.89 -4.06 1.21
C THR A 220 -21.54 -5.52 0.94
N PRO A 221 -22.38 -6.49 1.34
CA PRO A 221 -22.09 -7.90 1.15
C PRO A 221 -22.48 -8.41 -0.25
N PHE A 222 -21.64 -9.27 -0.79
CA PHE A 222 -21.78 -10.01 -2.04
C PHE A 222 -21.78 -11.51 -1.73
N TRP A 223 -22.98 -12.08 -1.71
CA TRP A 223 -23.24 -13.46 -1.31
C TRP A 223 -22.98 -14.45 -2.45
N GLY A 224 -22.81 -15.72 -2.07
CA GLY A 224 -22.78 -16.85 -3.01
C GLY A 224 -21.58 -16.90 -3.96
N GLY A 225 -20.46 -16.26 -3.62
CA GLY A 225 -19.22 -16.30 -4.41
C GLY A 225 -19.28 -15.47 -5.69
N SER A 226 -20.02 -14.37 -5.68
CA SER A 226 -20.22 -13.50 -6.85
C SER A 226 -19.04 -12.58 -7.18
N LEU A 227 -18.12 -12.37 -6.24
CA LEU A 227 -16.89 -11.59 -6.44
C LEU A 227 -15.64 -12.46 -6.38
N ILE A 228 -15.42 -13.12 -5.24
CA ILE A 228 -14.25 -13.96 -4.97
C ILE A 228 -14.63 -15.43 -5.08
N THR A 229 -13.75 -16.20 -5.70
CA THR A 229 -13.87 -17.65 -5.83
C THR A 229 -13.34 -18.37 -4.59
N SER A 230 -13.85 -19.57 -4.32
CA SER A 230 -13.39 -20.35 -3.16
C SER A 230 -11.98 -20.94 -3.33
N ARG A 231 -11.42 -20.97 -4.54
CA ARG A 231 -10.14 -21.65 -4.84
C ARG A 231 -8.93 -20.73 -4.75
N GLU A 232 -9.08 -19.48 -5.14
CA GLU A 232 -8.00 -18.48 -5.21
C GLU A 232 -8.27 -17.30 -4.26
N GLY A 233 -9.06 -17.54 -3.21
CA GLY A 233 -9.72 -16.46 -2.48
C GLY A 233 -8.80 -15.44 -1.80
N VAL A 234 -7.65 -15.86 -1.26
CA VAL A 234 -6.67 -14.93 -0.65
C VAL A 234 -5.97 -14.11 -1.73
N ASP A 235 -5.58 -14.74 -2.85
CA ASP A 235 -4.90 -14.07 -3.97
C ASP A 235 -5.83 -13.02 -4.62
N GLU A 236 -7.10 -13.37 -4.82
CA GLU A 236 -8.12 -12.44 -5.34
C GLU A 236 -8.41 -11.28 -4.37
N LEU A 237 -8.45 -11.55 -3.06
CA LEU A 237 -8.59 -10.51 -2.04
C LEU A 237 -7.37 -9.57 -2.02
N ALA A 238 -6.15 -10.13 -2.05
CA ALA A 238 -4.90 -9.36 -2.10
C ALA A 238 -4.79 -8.50 -3.37
N ALA A 239 -5.38 -8.94 -4.48
CA ALA A 239 -5.50 -8.19 -5.72
C ALA A 239 -6.57 -7.08 -5.69
N GLY A 240 -7.38 -7.00 -4.62
CA GLY A 240 -8.39 -5.96 -4.43
C GLY A 240 -9.73 -6.23 -5.13
N VAL A 241 -10.08 -7.49 -5.39
CA VAL A 241 -11.39 -7.86 -5.98
C VAL A 241 -12.55 -7.52 -5.02
N ALA A 242 -12.31 -7.61 -3.71
CA ALA A 242 -13.17 -7.11 -2.65
C ALA A 242 -12.31 -6.47 -1.55
N ASP A 243 -12.91 -5.74 -0.61
CA ASP A 243 -12.18 -5.15 0.52
C ASP A 243 -12.04 -6.13 1.69
N ILE A 244 -13.05 -6.98 1.88
CA ILE A 244 -13.13 -7.99 2.94
C ILE A 244 -13.68 -9.28 2.32
N ALA A 245 -13.20 -10.45 2.76
CA ALA A 245 -13.80 -11.71 2.35
C ALA A 245 -13.80 -12.77 3.46
N PHE A 246 -14.83 -13.61 3.45
CA PHE A 246 -14.79 -14.90 4.12
C PHE A 246 -14.05 -15.89 3.22
N ILE A 247 -12.93 -16.41 3.70
CA ILE A 247 -12.11 -17.35 2.97
C ILE A 247 -12.03 -18.65 3.76
N ALA A 248 -12.23 -19.78 3.07
CA ALA A 248 -12.04 -21.11 3.62
C ALA A 248 -10.80 -21.74 2.99
N PRO A 249 -9.62 -21.70 3.66
CA PRO A 249 -8.35 -22.22 3.10
C PRO A 249 -8.42 -23.68 2.64
N ILE A 250 -9.36 -24.46 3.18
CA ILE A 250 -9.58 -25.87 2.82
C ILE A 250 -9.92 -26.10 1.33
N TYR A 251 -10.37 -25.07 0.61
CA TYR A 251 -10.70 -25.14 -0.82
C TYR A 251 -9.56 -24.70 -1.74
N ALA A 252 -8.49 -24.13 -1.20
CA ALA A 252 -7.35 -23.72 -1.98
C ALA A 252 -6.57 -24.94 -2.50
N SER A 253 -6.05 -24.83 -3.72
CA SER A 253 -5.24 -25.89 -4.34
C SER A 253 -3.75 -25.86 -3.95
N SER A 254 -3.26 -24.73 -3.42
CA SER A 254 -1.86 -24.51 -3.05
C SER A 254 -1.71 -23.27 -2.16
N GLY A 255 -0.61 -23.17 -1.41
CA GLY A 255 -0.16 -21.92 -0.76
C GLY A 255 -0.51 -21.76 0.72
N TYR A 256 -1.46 -22.54 1.23
CA TYR A 256 -2.01 -22.37 2.60
C TYR A 256 -1.96 -23.68 3.38
N ASP A 257 -0.83 -24.38 3.34
CA ASP A 257 -0.71 -25.77 3.81
C ASP A 257 -0.98 -25.91 5.31
N LEU A 258 -0.45 -25.04 6.17
CA LEU A 258 -0.72 -25.06 7.60
C LEU A 258 -2.20 -24.79 7.86
N SER A 259 -2.73 -23.71 7.27
CA SER A 259 -4.12 -23.30 7.48
C SER A 259 -5.12 -24.34 6.98
N ARG A 260 -4.81 -25.02 5.86
CA ARG A 260 -5.61 -26.05 5.21
C ARG A 260 -5.54 -27.41 5.89
N LEU A 261 -4.37 -27.80 6.40
CA LEU A 261 -4.17 -29.10 7.03
C LEU A 261 -4.62 -29.12 8.50
N THR A 262 -4.59 -27.97 9.18
CA THR A 262 -4.93 -27.85 10.61
C THR A 262 -6.27 -28.49 11.00
N PRO A 263 -7.37 -28.29 10.25
CA PRO A 263 -8.65 -28.92 10.57
C PRO A 263 -8.62 -30.46 10.64
N GLN A 264 -7.64 -31.11 10.01
CA GLN A 264 -7.53 -32.57 10.00
C GLN A 264 -7.07 -33.14 11.34
N PHE A 265 -6.54 -32.31 12.25
CA PHE A 265 -6.02 -32.74 13.54
C PHE A 265 -7.02 -32.59 14.69
N PHE A 266 -8.23 -32.07 14.44
CA PHE A 266 -9.27 -31.87 15.48
C PHE A 266 -10.06 -33.12 15.83
N TYR A 267 -9.41 -34.28 15.90
CA TYR A 267 -10.05 -35.51 16.33
C TYR A 267 -10.40 -35.48 17.82
N GLY A 268 -11.64 -35.82 18.17
CA GLY A 268 -12.10 -35.96 19.55
C GLY A 268 -12.65 -34.68 20.20
N TYR A 269 -12.69 -33.56 19.48
CA TYR A 269 -13.39 -32.35 19.93
C TYR A 269 -14.89 -32.47 19.63
N GLU A 270 -15.73 -32.07 20.58
CA GLU A 270 -17.20 -32.00 20.43
C GLU A 270 -17.71 -30.54 20.41
N ASP A 271 -16.92 -29.61 20.94
CA ASP A 271 -17.23 -28.17 20.98
C ASP A 271 -16.40 -27.39 19.95
N ALA A 272 -17.07 -26.58 19.14
CA ALA A 272 -16.41 -25.71 18.16
C ALA A 272 -15.58 -24.58 18.82
N GLN A 273 -15.90 -24.20 20.06
CA GLN A 273 -15.12 -23.22 20.82
C GLN A 273 -13.74 -23.77 21.21
N ASP A 274 -13.66 -25.05 21.58
CA ASP A 274 -12.38 -25.70 21.88
C ASP A 274 -11.51 -25.79 20.62
N VAL A 275 -12.12 -26.12 19.48
CA VAL A 275 -11.46 -26.12 18.17
C VAL A 275 -10.90 -24.75 17.81
N LEU A 276 -11.70 -23.69 18.01
CA LEU A 276 -11.25 -22.32 17.79
C LEU A 276 -10.09 -21.96 18.72
N GLY A 277 -10.16 -22.35 20.00
CA GLY A 277 -9.09 -22.12 20.97
C GLY A 277 -7.75 -22.70 20.50
N VAL A 278 -7.75 -23.96 20.05
CA VAL A 278 -6.54 -24.58 19.48
C VAL A 278 -6.05 -23.84 18.24
N TYR A 279 -6.94 -23.40 17.36
CA TYR A 279 -6.54 -22.65 16.16
C TYR A 279 -5.87 -21.33 16.53
N LEU A 280 -6.40 -20.62 17.53
CA LEU A 280 -5.82 -19.38 18.03
C LEU A 280 -4.45 -19.63 18.69
N ASP A 281 -4.33 -20.68 19.51
CA ASP A 281 -3.05 -21.06 20.12
C ASP A 281 -1.99 -21.37 19.06
N LEU A 282 -2.34 -22.13 18.02
CA LEU A 282 -1.45 -22.44 16.89
C LEU A 282 -1.07 -21.17 16.12
N TRP A 283 -2.03 -20.28 15.87
CA TRP A 283 -1.78 -19.01 15.19
C TRP A 283 -0.83 -18.11 15.98
N GLU A 284 -0.97 -18.06 17.31
CA GLU A 284 -0.10 -17.27 18.19
C GLU A 284 1.30 -17.89 18.35
N GLU A 285 1.40 -19.21 18.42
CA GLU A 285 2.68 -19.92 18.62
C GLU A 285 3.53 -19.97 17.34
N TYR A 286 2.90 -20.13 16.17
CA TYR A 286 3.58 -20.39 14.90
C TYR A 286 3.34 -19.26 13.89
N PRO A 287 4.29 -18.31 13.72
CA PRO A 287 4.19 -17.19 12.78
C PRO A 287 3.91 -17.59 11.33
N GLN A 288 4.25 -18.82 10.94
CA GLN A 288 4.07 -19.34 9.58
C GLN A 288 2.60 -19.31 9.14
N PHE A 289 1.63 -19.42 10.07
CA PHE A 289 0.22 -19.26 9.73
C PHE A 289 -0.09 -17.84 9.22
N ALA A 290 0.51 -16.82 9.83
CA ALA A 290 0.37 -15.44 9.37
C ALA A 290 1.14 -15.19 8.07
N GLU A 291 2.29 -15.84 7.87
CA GLU A 291 3.07 -15.75 6.63
C GLU A 291 2.31 -16.30 5.41
N GLU A 292 1.50 -17.36 5.58
CA GLU A 292 0.63 -17.90 4.52
C GLU A 292 -0.43 -16.90 4.05
N LEU A 293 -0.77 -15.91 4.88
CA LEU A 293 -1.78 -14.90 4.61
C LEU A 293 -1.17 -13.51 4.38
N ASP A 294 0.11 -13.44 3.96
CA ASP A 294 0.74 -12.17 3.60
C ASP A 294 -0.02 -11.48 2.46
N GLY A 295 -0.10 -10.16 2.53
CA GLY A 295 -0.89 -9.35 1.60
C GLY A 295 -2.37 -9.18 1.98
N VAL A 296 -2.89 -9.90 2.98
CA VAL A 296 -4.23 -9.67 3.54
C VAL A 296 -4.20 -9.45 5.05
N LYS A 297 -5.27 -8.85 5.60
CA LYS A 297 -5.41 -8.67 7.04
C LYS A 297 -6.49 -9.60 7.58
N VAL A 298 -6.10 -10.53 8.45
CA VAL A 298 -7.04 -11.37 9.20
C VAL A 298 -7.82 -10.52 10.19
N LEU A 299 -9.16 -10.52 10.05
CA LEU A 299 -10.08 -9.79 10.95
C LEU A 299 -10.67 -10.68 12.05
N GLY A 300 -10.73 -11.99 11.81
CA GLY A 300 -11.24 -12.96 12.76
C GLY A 300 -11.20 -14.37 12.17
N PHE A 301 -11.45 -15.34 13.04
CA PHE A 301 -11.55 -16.75 12.68
C PHE A 301 -12.99 -17.22 12.88
N ASN A 302 -13.41 -18.13 12.01
CA ASN A 302 -14.65 -18.85 12.16
C ASN A 302 -14.33 -20.35 12.18
N ALA A 303 -14.85 -21.06 13.18
CA ALA A 303 -14.66 -22.49 13.34
C ALA A 303 -16.02 -23.19 13.17
N GLY A 304 -16.03 -24.23 12.36
CA GLY A 304 -17.19 -25.09 12.19
C GLY A 304 -17.27 -26.18 13.25
N THR A 305 -18.39 -26.91 13.24
CA THR A 305 -18.49 -28.17 13.95
C THR A 305 -17.52 -29.20 13.35
N PRO A 306 -17.07 -30.20 14.14
CA PRO A 306 -16.30 -31.32 13.63
C PRO A 306 -16.93 -31.92 12.37
N MET A 307 -16.10 -32.36 11.42
CA MET A 307 -16.58 -32.94 10.17
C MET A 307 -17.14 -34.34 10.39
N HIS A 308 -18.27 -34.62 9.74
CA HIS A 308 -18.95 -35.91 9.78
C HIS A 308 -19.12 -36.46 8.37
N LEU A 309 -18.99 -37.78 8.21
CA LEU A 309 -19.39 -38.44 6.98
C LEU A 309 -20.91 -38.58 6.94
N MET A 310 -21.52 -38.09 5.88
CA MET A 310 -22.94 -38.26 5.59
C MET A 310 -23.11 -39.00 4.27
N LEU A 311 -23.75 -40.16 4.31
CA LEU A 311 -24.10 -40.94 3.12
C LEU A 311 -25.55 -40.66 2.70
N ARG A 312 -25.80 -40.75 1.38
CA ARG A 312 -27.09 -40.43 0.76
C ARG A 312 -28.19 -41.45 1.08
N GLU A 313 -27.84 -42.74 1.10
CA GLU A 313 -28.81 -43.85 1.19
C GLU A 313 -28.51 -44.87 2.29
N GLN A 314 -27.26 -45.30 2.42
CA GLN A 314 -26.86 -46.39 3.32
C GLN A 314 -26.30 -45.83 4.63
N PRO A 315 -26.52 -46.49 5.79
CA PRO A 315 -25.77 -46.19 7.00
C PRO A 315 -24.28 -46.54 6.82
N PHE A 316 -23.42 -45.86 7.56
CA PHE A 316 -21.99 -46.15 7.63
C PHE A 316 -21.70 -46.88 8.94
N GLU A 317 -21.48 -48.19 8.89
CA GLU A 317 -21.25 -49.02 10.08
C GLU A 317 -19.78 -49.49 10.16
N GLU A 318 -19.16 -49.75 9.01
CA GLU A 318 -17.76 -50.17 8.92
C GLU A 318 -17.03 -49.55 7.73
N LEU A 319 -15.68 -49.52 7.79
CA LEU A 319 -14.86 -48.91 6.72
C LEU A 319 -15.05 -49.58 5.36
N ALA A 320 -15.46 -50.85 5.32
CA ALA A 320 -15.75 -51.57 4.08
C ALA A 320 -16.96 -50.97 3.32
N ASP A 321 -17.86 -50.26 4.00
CA ASP A 321 -19.02 -49.61 3.40
C ASP A 321 -18.64 -48.47 2.44
N LEU A 322 -17.40 -47.96 2.52
CA LEU A 322 -16.89 -46.94 1.61
C LEU A 322 -16.57 -47.47 0.21
N GLN A 323 -16.44 -48.80 0.05
CA GLN A 323 -15.93 -49.39 -1.18
C GLN A 323 -16.80 -49.02 -2.39
N GLY A 324 -16.19 -48.31 -3.34
CA GLY A 324 -16.82 -47.86 -4.59
C GLY A 324 -17.73 -46.64 -4.46
N LEU A 325 -17.84 -46.02 -3.29
CA LEU A 325 -18.63 -44.80 -3.11
C LEU A 325 -17.89 -43.56 -3.60
N ARG A 326 -18.64 -42.61 -4.17
CA ARG A 326 -18.13 -41.27 -4.53
C ARG A 326 -18.47 -40.29 -3.43
N ILE A 327 -17.47 -39.91 -2.64
CA ILE A 327 -17.64 -39.05 -1.47
C ILE A 327 -17.08 -37.67 -1.76
N ARG A 328 -17.93 -36.64 -1.65
CA ARG A 328 -17.44 -35.27 -1.73
C ARG A 328 -16.57 -34.98 -0.53
N SER A 329 -15.39 -34.41 -0.78
CA SER A 329 -14.46 -34.05 0.28
C SER A 329 -13.49 -32.95 -0.15
N ALA A 330 -12.78 -32.37 0.81
CA ALA A 330 -11.63 -31.52 0.51
C ALA A 330 -10.50 -32.33 -0.12
N VAL A 331 -9.58 -31.66 -0.82
CA VAL A 331 -8.51 -32.29 -1.62
C VAL A 331 -7.67 -33.30 -0.82
N ASP A 332 -7.42 -33.04 0.46
CA ASP A 332 -6.60 -33.90 1.31
C ASP A 332 -7.25 -35.23 1.69
N TYR A 333 -8.57 -35.31 1.70
CA TYR A 333 -9.28 -36.54 2.05
C TYR A 333 -9.31 -37.54 0.90
N VAL A 334 -9.00 -37.11 -0.34
CA VAL A 334 -9.05 -37.97 -1.53
C VAL A 334 -8.15 -39.20 -1.36
N GLY A 335 -6.92 -39.02 -0.88
CA GLY A 335 -5.99 -40.12 -0.63
C GLY A 335 -6.45 -41.05 0.50
N ALA A 336 -6.99 -40.48 1.59
CA ALA A 336 -7.51 -41.26 2.71
C ALA A 336 -8.71 -42.12 2.29
N LEU A 337 -9.64 -41.56 1.52
CA LEU A 337 -10.80 -42.27 0.98
C LEU A 337 -10.38 -43.38 0.01
N ALA A 338 -9.39 -43.13 -0.85
CA ALA A 338 -8.88 -44.13 -1.78
C ALA A 338 -8.29 -45.35 -1.07
N ASN A 339 -7.64 -45.18 0.09
CA ASN A 339 -7.12 -46.29 0.90
C ASN A 339 -8.23 -47.24 1.42
N PHE A 340 -9.48 -46.76 1.48
CA PHE A 340 -10.66 -47.55 1.85
C PHE A 340 -11.56 -47.85 0.65
N GLY A 341 -11.06 -47.66 -0.58
CA GLY A 341 -11.76 -48.03 -1.80
C GLY A 341 -12.85 -47.05 -2.26
N ALA A 342 -12.99 -45.88 -1.63
CA ALA A 342 -13.86 -44.79 -2.08
C ALA A 342 -13.15 -43.86 -3.07
N GLU A 343 -13.94 -43.17 -3.89
CA GLU A 343 -13.49 -42.07 -4.74
C GLU A 343 -13.78 -40.74 -4.04
N GLY A 344 -12.73 -39.97 -3.72
CA GLY A 344 -12.88 -38.61 -3.21
C GLY A 344 -13.12 -37.60 -4.35
N VAL A 345 -14.20 -36.84 -4.28
CA VAL A 345 -14.57 -35.84 -5.31
C VAL A 345 -14.49 -34.43 -4.73
N THR A 346 -13.59 -33.60 -5.26
CA THR A 346 -13.40 -32.22 -4.76
C THR A 346 -14.29 -31.22 -5.48
N MET A 347 -15.19 -30.57 -4.73
CA MET A 347 -16.04 -29.47 -5.21
C MET A 347 -16.43 -28.49 -4.09
N PRO A 348 -16.78 -27.23 -4.42
CA PRO A 348 -17.32 -26.26 -3.46
C PRO A 348 -18.58 -26.76 -2.76
N MET A 349 -18.82 -26.29 -1.52
CA MET A 349 -19.97 -26.73 -0.73
C MET A 349 -21.31 -26.44 -1.43
N ALA A 350 -21.42 -25.31 -2.12
CA ALA A 350 -22.62 -24.91 -2.86
C ALA A 350 -23.04 -25.90 -3.96
N GLU A 351 -22.10 -26.66 -4.51
CA GLU A 351 -22.35 -27.67 -5.57
C GLU A 351 -22.68 -29.06 -5.02
N THR A 352 -22.52 -29.27 -3.72
CA THR A 352 -22.63 -30.59 -3.08
C THR A 352 -24.07 -31.09 -3.06
N TYR A 353 -25.03 -30.24 -2.66
CA TYR A 353 -26.44 -30.63 -2.58
C TYR A 353 -27.03 -31.03 -3.96
N PRO A 354 -26.88 -30.22 -5.03
CA PRO A 354 -27.33 -30.63 -6.37
C PRO A 354 -26.69 -31.93 -6.86
N SER A 355 -25.42 -32.17 -6.51
CA SER A 355 -24.68 -33.38 -6.90
C SER A 355 -25.16 -34.63 -6.17
N LEU A 356 -25.46 -34.53 -4.87
CA LEU A 356 -26.12 -35.58 -4.10
C LEU A 356 -27.52 -35.87 -4.65
N GLN A 357 -28.31 -34.84 -4.93
CA GLN A 357 -29.68 -34.98 -5.45
C GLN A 357 -29.72 -35.70 -6.81
N ARG A 358 -28.73 -35.45 -7.67
CA ARG A 358 -28.61 -36.08 -9.00
C ARG A 358 -27.97 -37.48 -8.96
N GLY A 359 -27.54 -37.95 -7.80
CA GLY A 359 -26.84 -39.23 -7.66
C GLY A 359 -25.44 -39.22 -8.28
N VAL A 360 -24.83 -38.04 -8.44
CA VAL A 360 -23.41 -37.91 -8.85
C VAL A 360 -22.49 -38.23 -7.67
N LEU A 361 -22.96 -37.95 -6.45
CA LEU A 361 -22.28 -38.28 -5.21
C LEU A 361 -23.11 -39.26 -4.38
N ASP A 362 -22.41 -40.09 -3.63
CA ASP A 362 -22.98 -41.07 -2.70
C ASP A 362 -22.88 -40.59 -1.25
N GLY A 363 -22.04 -39.59 -0.97
CA GLY A 363 -21.93 -38.94 0.34
C GLY A 363 -21.09 -37.66 0.33
N VAL A 364 -20.96 -37.05 1.51
CA VAL A 364 -20.18 -35.83 1.77
C VAL A 364 -19.46 -35.94 3.11
N ILE A 365 -18.26 -35.36 3.16
CA ILE A 365 -17.53 -34.98 4.37
C ILE A 365 -17.39 -33.45 4.39
#